data_AF-A0A811RAR5-F1
#
_entry.id   AF-A0A811RAR5-F1
#
_cell.length_a   1.000
_cell.length_b   1.000
_cell.length_c   1.000
_cell.angle_alpha   90.00
_cell.angle_beta   90.00
_cell.angle_gamma   90.00
#
_symmetry.space_group_name_H-M   'P 1'
#
loop_
_entity.id
_entity.type
_entity.pdbx_description
1 polymer ?
#
loop_
_entity_poly.entity_id
_entity_poly.type
_entity_poly.pdbx_seq_one_letter_code
_entity_poly.pdbx_strand_id
1 'polypeptide(L)'
;MMPYGTAAEAEAALGRSMTWAEASWFRYSAAMPDLWLMWHIALVYLVVDALAPLPAMILQQLAPGYALRHKVQPRVPQPSPVSTYLRYIRESNRVALAILGPFPLVYTLAFKVSHHVWLIIFLICCIY
;
A
#
# COMPACT_ATOMS: atom_id res chain seq x y z
N MET A 1 4.60 -9.61 10.12
CA MET A 1 4.36 -9.95 11.54
C MET A 1 4.20 -8.71 12.40
N MET A 2 3.05 -8.55 13.05
CA MET A 2 2.85 -7.52 14.08
C MET A 2 3.67 -7.88 15.33
N PRO A 3 4.31 -6.90 15.99
CA PRO A 3 5.18 -7.17 17.14
C PRO A 3 4.41 -7.44 18.44
N TYR A 4 3.09 -7.29 18.45
CA TYR A 4 2.26 -7.37 19.65
C TYR A 4 1.41 -8.65 19.64
N GLY A 5 1.44 -9.40 20.74
CA GLY A 5 0.70 -10.65 20.90
C GLY A 5 -0.76 -10.44 21.31
N THR A 6 -1.10 -9.29 21.90
CA THR A 6 -2.46 -8.99 22.37
C THR A 6 -2.89 -7.57 22.06
N ALA A 7 -4.22 -7.35 22.01
CA ALA A 7 -4.78 -6.01 21.86
C ALA A 7 -4.39 -5.08 23.02
N ALA A 8 -4.31 -5.61 24.25
CA ALA A 8 -3.92 -4.85 25.43
C ALA A 8 -2.47 -4.35 25.35
N GLU A 9 -1.55 -5.19 24.86
CA GLU A 9 -0.15 -4.80 24.63
C GLU A 9 -0.04 -3.71 23.56
N ALA A 10 -0.81 -3.84 22.48
CA ALA A 10 -0.83 -2.86 21.41
C ALA A 10 -1.46 -1.52 21.85
N GLU A 11 -2.50 -1.54 22.69
CA GLU A 11 -3.08 -0.34 23.32
C GLU A 11 -2.12 0.34 24.30
N ALA A 12 -1.39 -0.45 25.09
CA ALA A 12 -0.35 0.06 25.99
C ALA A 12 0.76 0.79 25.21
N ALA A 13 1.16 0.25 24.05
CA ALA A 13 2.13 0.90 23.17
C ALA A 13 1.57 2.17 22.49
N LEU A 14 0.27 2.19 22.17
CA LEU A 14 -0.42 3.36 21.61
C LEU A 14 -0.61 4.49 22.64
N GLY A 15 -0.56 4.19 23.93
CA GLY A 15 -0.86 5.15 25.01
C GLY A 15 -2.33 5.60 25.03
N ARG A 16 -3.20 4.91 24.28
CA ARG A 16 -4.64 5.15 24.17
C ARG A 16 -5.38 3.87 23.79
N SER A 17 -6.69 3.84 24.04
CA SER A 17 -7.56 2.78 23.51
C SER A 17 -7.58 2.80 21.98
N MET A 18 -7.68 1.63 21.37
CA MET A 18 -7.89 1.52 19.92
C MET A 18 -9.30 1.95 19.55
N THR A 19 -9.43 2.58 18.39
CA THR A 19 -10.73 2.78 17.75
C THR A 19 -11.28 1.45 17.24
N TRP A 20 -12.59 1.37 17.01
CA TRP A 20 -13.22 0.17 16.48
C TRP A 20 -12.60 -0.32 15.16
N ALA A 21 -12.21 0.60 14.27
CA ALA A 21 -11.57 0.26 13.00
C ALA A 21 -10.17 -0.34 13.22
N GLU A 22 -9.38 0.23 14.13
CA GLU A 22 -8.04 -0.26 14.47
C GLU A 22 -8.10 -1.64 15.13
N ALA A 23 -9.02 -1.84 16.08
CA ALA A 23 -9.21 -3.13 16.73
C ALA A 23 -9.69 -4.22 15.74
N SER A 24 -10.55 -3.84 14.80
CA SER A 24 -11.01 -4.74 13.73
C SER A 24 -9.89 -5.13 12.78
N TRP A 25 -9.07 -4.16 12.36
CA TRP A 25 -7.88 -4.41 11.53
C TRP A 25 -6.86 -5.28 12.26
N PHE A 26 -6.57 -5.00 13.54
CA PHE A 26 -5.64 -5.79 14.35
C PHE A 26 -6.05 -7.25 14.48
N ARG A 27 -7.34 -7.52 14.73
CA ARG A 27 -7.86 -8.89 14.78
C ARG A 27 -7.78 -9.59 13.42
N TYR A 28 -8.05 -8.86 12.35
CA TYR A 28 -7.97 -9.40 10.99
C TYR A 28 -6.52 -9.75 10.61
N SER A 29 -5.57 -8.85 10.86
CA SER A 29 -4.16 -9.06 10.55
C SER A 29 -3.52 -10.15 11.41
N ALA A 30 -3.99 -10.36 12.64
CA ALA A 30 -3.52 -11.46 13.49
C ALA A 30 -3.97 -12.85 12.99
N ALA A 31 -5.10 -12.94 12.29
CA ALA A 31 -5.64 -14.20 11.79
C ALA A 31 -5.19 -14.56 10.37
N MET A 32 -4.59 -13.62 9.64
CA MET A 32 -4.22 -13.79 8.22
C MET A 32 -2.73 -14.00 8.03
N PRO A 33 -2.29 -14.84 7.07
CA PRO A 33 -0.89 -14.94 6.70
C PRO A 33 -0.35 -13.60 6.17
N ASP A 34 0.90 -13.27 6.50
CA ASP A 34 1.57 -12.01 6.12
C ASP A 34 1.48 -11.72 4.61
N LEU A 35 1.57 -12.77 3.78
CA LEU A 35 1.44 -12.65 2.32
C LEU A 35 0.08 -12.10 1.89
N TRP A 36 -1.00 -12.60 2.48
CA TRP A 36 -2.35 -12.16 2.19
C TRP A 36 -2.56 -10.74 2.70
N LEU A 37 -2.08 -10.42 3.91
CA LEU A 37 -2.21 -9.08 4.46
C LEU A 37 -1.57 -8.03 3.55
N MET A 38 -0.41 -8.34 2.99
CA MET A 38 0.28 -7.48 2.05
C MET A 38 -0.51 -7.28 0.74
N TRP A 39 -1.14 -8.33 0.19
CA TRP A 39 -2.05 -8.17 -0.96
C TRP A 39 -3.27 -7.31 -0.64
N HIS A 40 -3.84 -7.42 0.57
CA HIS A 40 -4.95 -6.56 0.99
C HIS A 40 -4.52 -5.10 1.11
N ILE A 41 -3.35 -4.82 1.70
CA ILE A 41 -2.80 -3.46 1.79
C ILE A 41 -2.54 -2.89 0.40
N ALA A 42 -1.98 -3.69 -0.51
CA ALA A 42 -1.76 -3.32 -1.91
C ALA A 42 -3.08 -2.98 -2.62
N LEU A 43 -4.14 -3.76 -2.40
CA LEU A 43 -5.47 -3.49 -2.94
C LEU A 43 -6.05 -2.17 -2.41
N VAL A 44 -5.97 -1.95 -1.09
CA VAL A 44 -6.43 -0.69 -0.48
C VAL A 44 -5.67 0.50 -1.07
N TYR A 45 -4.35 0.38 -1.25
CA TYR A 45 -3.54 1.41 -1.87
C TYR A 45 -4.00 1.72 -3.31
N LEU A 46 -4.24 0.70 -4.14
CA LEU A 46 -4.73 0.89 -5.51
C LEU A 46 -6.11 1.58 -5.55
N VAL A 47 -6.99 1.23 -4.62
CA VAL A 47 -8.32 1.86 -4.50
C VAL A 47 -8.18 3.33 -4.10
N VAL A 48 -7.38 3.63 -3.08
CA VAL A 48 -7.15 5.02 -2.63
C VAL A 48 -6.50 5.85 -3.73
N ASP A 49 -5.52 5.29 -4.44
CA ASP A 49 -4.86 5.95 -5.57
C ASP A 49 -5.82 6.23 -6.73
N ALA A 50 -6.76 5.31 -7.00
CA ALA A 50 -7.81 5.55 -7.99
C ALA A 50 -8.81 6.62 -7.54
N LEU A 51 -9.15 6.68 -6.25
CA LEU A 51 -10.14 7.62 -5.72
C LEU A 51 -9.59 9.04 -5.53
N ALA A 52 -8.33 9.20 -5.16
CA ALA A 52 -7.73 10.50 -4.84
C ALA A 52 -7.79 11.55 -5.98
N PRO A 53 -7.59 11.20 -7.27
CA PRO A 53 -7.70 12.14 -8.38
C PRO A 53 -9.13 12.35 -8.91
N LEU A 54 -10.12 11.54 -8.50
CA LEU A 54 -11.51 11.67 -8.97
C LEU A 54 -12.13 13.04 -8.66
N PRO A 55 -12.03 13.60 -7.43
CA PRO A 55 -12.56 14.93 -7.13
C PRO A 55 -11.99 16.01 -8.05
N ALA A 56 -10.69 15.93 -8.37
CA ALA A 56 -10.03 16.87 -9.27
C ALA A 56 -10.55 16.73 -10.71
N MET A 57 -10.73 15.50 -11.20
CA MET A 57 -11.33 15.23 -12.51
C MET A 57 -12.76 15.78 -12.60
N ILE A 58 -13.59 15.54 -11.58
CA ILE A 58 -14.98 16.02 -11.51
C ILE A 58 -15.00 17.55 -11.51
N LEU A 59 -14.15 18.20 -10.72
CA LEU A 59 -14.04 19.66 -10.68
C LEU A 59 -13.65 20.24 -12.04
N GLN A 60 -12.71 19.60 -12.75
CA GLN A 60 -12.29 20.02 -14.08
C GLN A 60 -13.41 19.87 -15.12
N GLN A 61 -14.32 18.91 -14.93
CA GLN A 61 -15.46 18.68 -15.81
C GLN A 61 -16.64 19.63 -15.51
N LEU A 62 -16.94 19.89 -14.24
CA LEU A 62 -18.06 20.75 -13.82
C LEU A 62 -17.73 22.25 -13.90
N ALA A 63 -16.49 22.64 -13.61
CA ALA A 63 -16.08 24.04 -13.52
C ALA A 63 -14.74 24.28 -14.24
N PRO A 64 -14.70 24.14 -15.58
CA PRO A 64 -13.45 24.26 -16.35
C PRO A 64 -12.80 25.64 -16.19
N GLY A 65 -13.59 26.71 -16.03
CA GLY A 65 -13.08 28.07 -15.81
C GLY A 65 -12.40 28.27 -14.45
N TYR A 66 -12.83 27.55 -13.41
CA TYR A 66 -12.16 27.54 -12.10
C TYR A 66 -10.91 26.67 -12.15
N ALA A 67 -11.00 25.49 -12.77
CA ALA A 67 -9.88 24.58 -12.95
C ALA A 67 -8.76 25.21 -13.79
N LEU A 68 -9.07 26.02 -14.81
CA LEU A 68 -8.08 26.72 -15.64
C LEU A 68 -7.18 27.66 -14.83
N ARG A 69 -7.70 28.30 -13.77
CA ARG A 69 -6.94 29.22 -12.91
C ARG A 69 -5.88 28.51 -12.09
N HIS A 70 -6.10 27.23 -11.79
CA HIS A 70 -5.21 26.40 -10.98
C HIS A 70 -4.26 25.55 -11.86
N LYS A 71 -4.30 25.71 -13.19
CA LYS A 71 -3.38 25.02 -14.09
C LYS A 71 -2.00 25.66 -14.04
N VAL A 72 -1.00 24.87 -13.65
CA VAL A 72 0.42 25.26 -13.68
C VAL A 72 0.89 25.55 -15.12
N GLN A 73 0.25 24.97 -16.15
CA GLN A 73 0.60 25.19 -17.56
C GLN A 73 -0.66 25.45 -18.42
N PRO A 74 -1.09 26.72 -18.58
CA PRO A 74 -2.34 27.06 -19.25
C PRO A 74 -2.32 26.93 -20.79
N ARG A 75 -1.15 26.91 -21.42
CA ARG A 75 -1.00 26.93 -22.90
C ARG A 75 -0.84 25.54 -23.55
N VAL A 76 -0.81 24.47 -22.77
CA VAL A 76 -0.68 23.11 -23.31
C VAL A 76 -2.08 22.56 -23.62
N PRO A 77 -2.37 22.16 -24.89
CA PRO A 77 -3.61 21.46 -25.21
C PRO A 77 -3.65 20.14 -24.41
N GLN A 78 -4.56 20.07 -23.46
CA GLN A 78 -4.76 18.87 -22.65
C GLN A 78 -5.87 18.04 -23.29
N PRO A 79 -5.67 16.72 -23.43
CA PRO A 79 -6.76 15.82 -23.81
C PRO A 79 -7.86 15.84 -22.72
N SER A 80 -9.03 15.28 -23.04
CA SER A 80 -10.20 15.38 -22.15
C SER A 80 -9.88 14.94 -20.72
N PRO A 81 -10.48 15.56 -19.68
CA PRO A 81 -10.20 15.22 -18.28
C PRO A 81 -10.33 13.71 -18.00
N VAL A 82 -11.34 13.08 -18.58
CA VAL A 82 -11.59 11.64 -18.49
C VAL A 82 -10.47 10.81 -19.13
N SER A 83 -10.01 11.18 -20.34
CA SER A 83 -8.92 10.45 -21.01
C SER A 83 -7.59 10.56 -20.26
N THR A 84 -7.33 11.72 -19.63
CA THR A 84 -6.16 11.93 -18.79
C THR A 84 -6.22 11.07 -17.53
N TYR A 85 -7.38 10.99 -16.88
CA TYR A 85 -7.60 10.13 -15.72
C TYR A 85 -7.46 8.63 -16.06
N LEU A 86 -8.06 8.16 -17.16
CA LEU A 86 -7.93 6.77 -17.58
C LEU A 86 -6.48 6.39 -17.92
N ARG A 87 -5.74 7.31 -18.54
CA ARG A 87 -4.31 7.12 -18.78
C ARG A 87 -3.53 7.10 -17.47
N TYR A 88 -3.82 8.00 -16.53
CA TYR A 88 -3.21 7.99 -15.20
C TYR A 88 -3.43 6.65 -14.50
N ILE A 89 -4.67 6.17 -14.39
CA ILE A 89 -4.96 4.88 -13.76
C ILE A 89 -4.21 3.77 -14.46
N ARG A 90 -4.23 3.74 -15.80
CA ARG A 90 -3.57 2.67 -16.56
C ARG A 90 -2.07 2.64 -16.29
N GLU A 91 -1.39 3.78 -16.34
CA GLU A 91 0.06 3.83 -16.12
C GLU A 91 0.41 3.63 -14.64
N SER A 92 -0.35 4.21 -13.70
CA SER A 92 -0.16 4.01 -12.26
C SER A 92 -0.32 2.53 -11.90
N ASN A 93 -1.42 1.89 -12.32
CA ASN A 93 -1.66 0.48 -12.06
C ASN A 93 -0.60 -0.42 -12.69
N ARG A 94 -0.08 -0.09 -13.88
CA ARG A 94 1.02 -0.85 -14.50
C ARG A 94 2.28 -0.82 -13.64
N VAL A 95 2.69 0.38 -13.21
CA VAL A 95 3.88 0.54 -12.36
C VAL A 95 3.66 -0.12 -11.01
N ALA A 96 2.50 0.11 -10.39
CA ALA A 96 2.14 -0.48 -9.12
C ALA A 96 2.14 -2.00 -9.18
N LEU A 97 1.53 -2.62 -10.20
CA LEU A 97 1.54 -4.08 -10.37
C LEU A 97 2.95 -4.63 -10.66
N ALA A 98 3.77 -3.91 -11.44
CA ALA A 98 5.14 -4.31 -11.72
C ALA A 98 6.04 -4.27 -10.47
N ILE A 99 5.77 -3.37 -9.52
CA ILE A 99 6.52 -3.26 -8.25
C ILE A 99 5.94 -4.21 -7.19
N LEU A 100 4.62 -4.19 -7.01
CA LEU A 100 3.91 -4.97 -5.98
C LEU A 100 3.86 -6.47 -6.31
N GLY A 101 3.84 -6.85 -7.58
CA GLY A 101 3.82 -8.24 -8.02
C GLY A 101 5.04 -9.07 -7.59
N PRO A 102 6.29 -8.61 -7.82
CA PRO A 102 7.48 -9.33 -7.40
C PRO A 102 7.81 -9.15 -5.91
N PHE A 103 7.33 -8.07 -5.27
CA PHE A 103 7.61 -7.77 -3.87
C PHE A 103 7.34 -8.94 -2.90
N PRO A 104 6.22 -9.70 -2.97
CA PRO A 104 6.01 -10.90 -2.16
C PRO A 104 7.05 -12.00 -2.36
N LEU A 105 7.47 -12.22 -3.60
CA LEU A 105 8.46 -13.24 -3.94
C LEU A 105 9.84 -12.82 -3.42
N VAL A 106 10.21 -11.55 -3.59
CA VAL A 106 11.45 -10.99 -3.05
C VAL A 106 11.45 -11.03 -1.53
N TYR A 107 10.34 -10.67 -0.88
CA TYR A 107 10.19 -10.71 0.58
C TYR A 107 10.35 -12.14 1.10
N THR A 108 9.61 -13.10 0.54
CA THR A 108 9.72 -14.51 0.96
C THR A 108 11.11 -15.10 0.69
N LEU A 109 11.75 -14.77 -0.43
CA LEU A 109 13.14 -15.17 -0.71
C LEU A 109 14.13 -14.54 0.27
N ALA A 110 14.01 -13.24 0.57
CA ALA A 110 14.88 -12.55 1.51
C ALA A 110 14.79 -13.15 2.93
N PHE A 111 13.58 -13.41 3.43
CA PHE A 111 13.38 -14.04 4.73
C PHE A 111 13.82 -15.51 4.75
N LYS A 112 13.57 -16.27 3.69
CA LYS A 112 13.98 -17.67 3.59
C LYS A 112 15.51 -17.81 3.51
N VAL A 113 16.19 -16.95 2.76
CA VAL A 113 17.66 -16.88 2.72
C VAL A 113 18.22 -16.48 4.08
N SER A 114 17.62 -15.50 4.76
CA SER A 114 18.06 -15.10 6.10
C SER A 114 17.90 -16.22 7.15
N HIS A 115 16.81 -16.99 7.08
CA HIS A 115 16.61 -18.15 7.96
C HIS A 115 17.60 -19.29 7.69
N HIS A 116 17.94 -19.55 6.42
CA HIS A 116 18.97 -20.55 6.07
C HIS A 116 20.38 -20.10 6.48
N VAL A 117 20.70 -18.81 6.36
CA VAL A 117 21.99 -18.26 6.83
C VAL A 117 22.12 -18.37 8.35
N TRP A 118 21.06 -18.08 9.11
CA TRP A 118 21.05 -18.26 10.57
C TRP A 118 21.14 -19.73 10.99
N LEU A 119 20.43 -20.63 10.29
CA LEU A 119 20.53 -22.08 10.53
C LEU A 119 21.94 -22.62 10.23
N ILE A 120 22.58 -22.14 9.16
CA ILE A 120 23.95 -22.53 8.81
C ILE A 120 24.95 -21.99 9.83
N ILE A 121 24.82 -20.73 10.26
CA ILE A 121 25.67 -20.15 11.31
C ILE A 121 25.47 -20.87 12.64
N PHE A 122 24.23 -21.19 13.02
CA PHE A 122 23.91 -21.96 14.24
C PHE A 122 24.45 -23.39 14.19
N LEU A 123 24.35 -24.07 13.04
CA LEU A 123 24.94 -25.40 12.83
C LEU A 123 26.47 -25.37 12.88
N ILE A 124 27.11 -24.33 12.33
CA ILE A 124 28.57 -24.17 12.38
C ILE A 124 29.04 -23.87 13.82
N CYS A 125 28.32 -23.04 14.58
CA CYS A 125 28.63 -22.74 15.98
C CYS A 125 28.29 -23.87 16.97
N CYS A 126 27.49 -24.87 16.59
CA CYS A 126 27.23 -26.06 17.42
C CYS A 126 28.17 -27.25 17.11
N ILE A 127 28.95 -27.17 16.03
CA ILE A 127 29.89 -28.22 15.61
C ILE A 127 31.34 -27.90 16.05
N TYR A 128 31.63 -26.67 16.44
CA TYR A 128 32.88 -26.23 17.08
C TYR A 128 32.64 -25.86 18.55
#